data_AF-A0A9X0A985-F1
#
_entry.id   AF-A0A9X0A985-F1
#
_cell.length_a   1.000
_cell.length_b   1.000
_cell.length_c   1.000
_cell.angle_alpha   90.00
_cell.angle_beta   90.00
_cell.angle_gamma   90.00
#
_symmetry.space_group_name_H-M   'P 1'
#
loop_
_entity.id
_entity.type
_entity.pdbx_description
1 polymer ?
#
loop_
_entity_poly.entity_id
_entity_poly.type
_entity_poly.pdbx_seq_one_letter_code
_entity_poly.pdbx_strand_id
1 'polypeptide(L)'
;MPDGKQTVGGDYENIPCYTFGEIDEPRLMSWEATSGFDRCYIGIGTEGVISIHLNTRVSQKDYELPSGWLVLVADVKRFKLVMKN
;
A
#
# COMPACT_ATOMS: atom_id res chain seq x y z
N MET A 1 7.99 10.88 3.44
CA MET A 1 8.42 9.69 2.67
C MET A 1 8.47 8.54 3.66
N PRO A 2 7.90 7.37 3.31
CA PRO A 2 7.87 6.20 4.19
C PRO A 2 9.28 5.77 4.63
N ASP A 3 9.38 5.11 5.79
CA ASP A 3 10.65 4.59 6.32
C ASP A 3 11.13 3.29 5.62
N GLY A 4 10.48 2.92 4.52
CA GLY A 4 10.70 1.68 3.77
C GLY A 4 9.87 0.50 4.26
N LYS A 5 9.39 0.55 5.50
CA LYS A 5 8.64 -0.55 6.12
C LYS A 5 7.17 -0.18 6.29
N GLN A 6 6.88 1.02 6.73
CA GLN A 6 5.53 1.47 7.07
C GLN A 6 5.32 2.92 6.64
N THR A 7 4.07 3.37 6.69
CA THR A 7 3.81 4.80 6.63
C THR A 7 4.32 5.50 7.90
N VAL A 8 4.80 6.72 7.74
CA VAL A 8 5.35 7.60 8.79
C VAL A 8 4.33 7.72 9.92
N GLY A 9 4.73 7.30 11.12
CA GLY A 9 3.87 7.35 12.31
C GLY A 9 2.67 6.40 12.27
N GLY A 10 2.57 5.51 11.28
CA GLY A 10 1.47 4.58 11.12
C GLY A 10 0.12 5.21 10.76
N ASP A 11 0.13 6.41 10.17
CA ASP A 11 -1.07 7.11 9.70
C ASP A 11 -1.18 7.09 8.17
N TYR A 12 -2.26 7.68 7.64
CA TYR A 12 -2.48 7.88 6.21
C TYR A 12 -1.54 8.94 5.65
N GLU A 13 -0.93 8.61 4.52
CA GLU A 13 -0.07 9.50 3.76
C GLU A 13 -0.54 9.64 2.31
N ASN A 14 -0.16 10.76 1.70
CA ASN A 14 -0.18 10.94 0.26
C ASN A 14 1.09 10.34 -0.34
N ILE A 15 0.94 9.33 -1.19
CA ILE A 15 2.06 8.61 -1.82
C ILE A 15 2.00 8.84 -3.34
N PRO A 16 2.85 9.72 -3.89
CA PRO A 16 2.95 9.94 -5.34
C PRO A 16 3.46 8.70 -6.08
N CYS A 17 4.55 8.11 -5.59
CA CYS A 17 5.07 6.84 -6.09
C CYS A 17 6.04 6.27 -5.04
N TYR A 18 5.78 5.08 -4.55
CA TYR A 18 6.67 4.40 -3.62
C TYR A 18 6.48 2.88 -3.68
N THR A 19 7.58 2.13 -3.58
CA THR A 19 7.54 0.68 -3.41
C THR A 19 8.01 0.36 -2.00
N PHE A 20 7.13 -0.22 -1.20
CA PHE A 20 7.51 -0.90 0.02
C PHE A 20 8.02 -2.28 -0.39
N GLY A 21 9.29 -2.55 -0.11
CA GLY A 21 9.94 -3.81 -0.48
C GLY A 21 9.30 -5.02 0.21
N GLU A 22 9.85 -6.20 -0.06
CA GLU A 22 9.37 -7.42 0.61
C GLU A 22 9.43 -7.27 2.11
N ILE A 23 8.29 -7.56 2.72
CA ILE A 23 8.09 -7.30 4.14
C ILE A 23 8.49 -8.53 4.96
N ASP A 24 9.19 -8.29 6.07
CA ASP A 24 9.61 -9.28 7.07
C ASP A 24 8.45 -9.90 7.88
N GLU A 25 7.44 -9.10 8.23
CA GLU A 25 6.28 -9.52 9.04
C GLU A 25 4.95 -9.11 8.40
N PRO A 26 3.82 -9.79 8.68
CA PRO A 26 2.52 -9.40 8.13
C PRO A 26 2.16 -7.94 8.45
N ARG A 27 1.59 -7.24 7.45
CA ARG A 27 1.14 -5.85 7.59
C ARG A 27 -0.33 -5.69 7.27
N LEU A 28 -0.90 -4.59 7.76
CA LEU A 28 -2.24 -4.12 7.43
C LEU A 28 -2.14 -2.92 6.52
N MET A 29 -2.78 -3.02 5.37
CA MET A 29 -2.82 -1.99 4.35
C MET A 29 -4.23 -1.40 4.23
N SER A 30 -4.32 -0.08 4.21
CA SER A 30 -5.58 0.63 4.06
C SER A 30 -5.44 1.75 3.04
N TRP A 31 -6.48 2.00 2.26
CA TRP A 31 -6.54 3.12 1.34
C TRP A 31 -7.96 3.68 1.28
N GLU A 32 -8.06 4.97 0.99
CA GLU A 32 -9.35 5.60 0.69
C GLU A 32 -9.55 5.66 -0.83
N ALA A 33 -10.78 5.40 -1.26
CA ALA A 33 -11.18 5.57 -2.65
C ALA A 33 -10.86 6.99 -3.11
N THR A 34 -10.32 7.09 -4.31
CA THR A 34 -10.09 8.37 -4.94
C THR A 34 -11.24 8.75 -5.85
N SER A 35 -11.36 10.04 -6.13
CA SER A 35 -12.41 10.55 -7.01
C SER A 35 -12.19 10.05 -8.44
N GLY A 36 -13.26 9.93 -9.24
CA GLY A 36 -13.25 9.20 -10.53
C GLY A 36 -12.26 9.66 -11.61
N PHE A 37 -11.54 10.76 -11.40
CA PHE A 37 -10.50 11.26 -12.31
C PHE A 37 -9.07 11.01 -11.82
N ASP A 38 -8.87 10.55 -10.59
CA ASP A 38 -7.56 10.27 -10.02
C ASP A 38 -7.03 8.92 -10.53
N ARG A 39 -5.83 8.91 -11.12
CA ARG A 39 -5.17 7.68 -11.61
C ARG A 39 -4.44 6.97 -10.49
N CYS A 40 -5.16 6.30 -9.59
CA CYS A 40 -4.56 5.62 -8.44
C CYS A 40 -4.25 4.16 -8.72
N TYR A 41 -3.05 3.73 -8.31
CA TYR A 41 -2.58 2.37 -8.50
C TYR A 41 -2.04 1.81 -7.19
N ILE A 42 -2.50 0.61 -6.83
CA ILE A 42 -1.91 -0.23 -5.80
C ILE A 42 -1.70 -1.61 -6.39
N GLY A 43 -0.44 -2.03 -6.44
CA GLY A 43 -0.05 -3.36 -6.89
C GLY A 43 0.67 -4.10 -5.77
N ILE A 44 0.40 -5.40 -5.63
CA ILE A 44 1.10 -6.27 -4.70
C ILE A 44 1.73 -7.44 -5.45
N GLY A 45 2.79 -8.00 -4.88
CA GLY A 45 3.44 -9.19 -5.43
C GLY A 45 4.62 -9.67 -4.61
N THR A 46 5.44 -10.53 -5.21
CA THR A 46 6.54 -11.26 -4.55
C THR A 46 7.73 -11.38 -5.50
N GLU A 47 8.92 -11.63 -4.97
CA GLU A 47 10.16 -11.83 -5.75
C GLU A 47 10.46 -10.66 -6.70
N GLY A 48 10.16 -9.43 -6.26
CA GLY A 48 10.33 -8.23 -7.08
C GLY A 48 9.31 -8.05 -8.22
N VAL A 49 8.30 -8.92 -8.33
CA VAL A 49 7.30 -8.91 -9.40
C VAL A 49 5.92 -8.50 -8.86
N ILE A 50 5.34 -7.43 -9.39
CA ILE A 50 3.94 -7.07 -9.13
C ILE A 50 3.03 -7.97 -9.97
N SER A 51 2.13 -8.70 -9.32
CA SER A 51 1.27 -9.70 -9.97
C SER A 51 -0.22 -9.45 -9.76
N ILE A 52 -0.61 -8.68 -8.74
CA ILE A 52 -2.00 -8.40 -8.40
C ILE A 52 -2.22 -6.90 -8.34
N HIS A 53 -3.24 -6.42 -9.06
CA HIS A 53 -3.67 -5.03 -9.03
C HIS A 53 -4.92 -4.91 -8.16
N LEU A 54 -4.88 -4.06 -7.14
CA LEU A 54 -6.01 -3.86 -6.22
C LEU A 54 -6.97 -2.79 -6.73
N ASN A 55 -8.24 -2.95 -6.36
CA ASN A 55 -9.28 -1.99 -6.73
C ASN A 55 -9.19 -0.72 -5.87
N THR A 56 -8.61 0.34 -6.44
CA THR A 56 -8.45 1.64 -5.78
C THR A 56 -9.71 2.52 -5.83
N ARG A 57 -10.78 2.09 -6.53
CA ARG A 57 -12.05 2.83 -6.61
C ARG A 57 -12.94 2.66 -5.38
N VAL A 58 -12.57 1.74 -4.48
CA VAL A 58 -13.30 1.45 -3.25
C VAL A 58 -12.32 1.56 -2.09
N SER A 59 -12.72 2.25 -1.03
CA SER A 59 -11.92 2.33 0.19
C SER A 59 -11.79 0.95 0.81
N GLN A 60 -10.60 0.60 1.24
CA GLN A 60 -10.33 -0.64 1.95
C GLN A 60 -9.64 -0.33 3.27
N LYS A 61 -10.02 -1.06 4.32
CA LYS A 61 -9.33 -1.04 5.60
C LYS A 61 -8.75 -2.41 5.91
N ASP A 62 -7.58 -2.38 6.52
CA ASP A 62 -6.90 -3.51 7.16
C ASP A 62 -6.82 -4.74 6.24
N TYR A 63 -6.53 -4.49 4.96
CA TYR A 63 -6.19 -5.54 4.01
C TYR A 63 -4.89 -6.19 4.46
N GLU A 64 -4.92 -7.50 4.67
CA GLU A 64 -3.75 -8.23 5.12
C GLU A 64 -2.76 -8.41 3.97
N LEU A 65 -1.54 -7.90 4.18
CA LEU A 65 -0.41 -8.13 3.31
C LEU A 65 0.53 -9.14 4.02
N PRO A 66 0.64 -10.39 3.52
CA PRO A 66 1.49 -11.39 4.15
C PRO A 66 2.98 -11.02 4.09
N SER A 67 3.80 -11.63 4.95
CA SER A 67 5.25 -11.51 4.84
C SER A 67 5.76 -12.07 3.51
N GLY A 68 6.88 -11.54 3.03
CA GLY A 68 7.45 -11.83 1.71
C GLY A 68 6.78 -11.10 0.54
N TRP A 69 5.69 -10.37 0.80
CA TRP A 69 5.04 -9.54 -0.21
C TRP A 69 5.61 -8.12 -0.21
N LEU A 70 5.63 -7.52 -1.39
CA LEU A 70 5.94 -6.12 -1.62
C LEU A 70 4.68 -5.40 -2.12
N VAL A 71 4.66 -4.07 -1.97
CA VAL A 71 3.57 -3.23 -2.48
C VAL A 71 4.12 -2.00 -3.21
N LEU A 72 3.65 -1.81 -4.44
CA LEU A 72 3.82 -0.60 -5.23
C LEU A 72 2.58 0.28 -5.09
N VAL A 73 2.77 1.52 -4.68
CA VAL A 73 1.73 2.53 -4.54
C VAL A 73 2.06 3.70 -5.45
N ALA A 74 1.12 4.12 -6.29
CA ALA A 74 1.26 5.30 -7.13
C ALA A 74 -0.01 6.16 -7.15
N ASP A 75 0.20 7.47 -6.97
CA ASP A 75 -0.80 8.54 -6.92
C ASP A 75 -1.93 8.32 -5.90
N VAL A 76 -1.67 7.61 -4.79
CA VAL A 76 -2.67 7.35 -3.75
C VAL A 76 -2.61 8.42 -2.67
N LYS A 77 -3.66 9.24 -2.58
CA LYS A 77 -3.73 10.40 -1.68
C LYS A 77 -3.82 10.04 -0.19
N ARG A 78 -4.40 8.87 0.12
CA ARG A 78 -4.57 8.38 1.49
C ARG A 78 -4.30 6.88 1.50
N PHE A 79 -3.05 6.55 1.78
CA PHE A 79 -2.56 5.18 1.96
C PHE A 79 -1.96 5.01 3.35
N LYS A 80 -2.20 3.88 3.99
CA LYS A 80 -1.63 3.51 5.28
C LYS A 80 -1.10 2.09 5.21
N LEU A 81 0.09 1.86 5.72
CA LEU A 81 0.69 0.53 5.87
C LEU A 81 1.33 0.43 7.25
N VAL A 82 0.85 -0.50 8.06
CA VAL A 82 1.27 -0.68 9.46
C VAL A 82 1.52 -2.14 9.78
N MET A 83 2.29 -2.41 10.84
CA MET A 83 2.48 -3.76 11.37
C MET A 83 1.14 -4.37 11.82
N LYS A 84 0.96 -5.67 11.58
CA LYS A 84 -0.13 -6.45 12.17
C LYS A 84 0.30 -6.84 13.59
N ASN A 85 -0.13 -6.07 14.60
CA ASN A 85 0.11 -6.39 16.02
C ASN A 85 -0.54 -7.72 16.43
#